data_AF-A0A7V9THN0-F1
#
_entry.id   AF-A0A7V9THN0-F1
#
_cell.length_a   1.000
_cell.length_b   1.000
_cell.length_c   1.000
_cell.angle_alpha   90.00
_cell.angle_beta   90.00
_cell.angle_gamma   90.00
#
_symmetry.space_group_name_H-M   'P 1'
#
loop_
_entity.id
_entity.type
_entity.pdbx_description
1 polymer ?
#
loop_
_entity_poly.entity_id
_entity_poly.type
_entity_poly.pdbx_seq_one_letter_code
_entity_poly.pdbx_strand_id
1 'polypeptide(L)'
;MKWMRATTEPCFLDFVDLLSRGGTEEWQELYAEAKQNPRVRAMIEKALAFVDPEIGESRALWRFLLDTMPLVESAEAVQAPRSPIRERLRRIAGP
;
A
#
# COMPACT_ATOMS: atom_id res chain seq x y z
N MET A 1 -16.72 -15.91 -6.99
CA MET A 1 -17.49 -14.64 -7.06
C MET A 1 -16.54 -13.49 -6.79
N LYS A 2 -16.34 -12.58 -7.75
CA LYS A 2 -15.54 -11.36 -7.54
C LYS A 2 -16.45 -10.35 -6.87
N TRP A 3 -16.26 -10.11 -5.58
CA TRP A 3 -16.98 -9.08 -4.84
C TRP A 3 -16.62 -7.72 -5.44
N MET A 4 -17.46 -7.21 -6.34
CA MET A 4 -17.29 -5.89 -6.94
C MET A 4 -17.77 -4.86 -5.93
N ARG A 5 -16.89 -3.89 -5.61
CA ARG A 5 -17.24 -2.76 -4.76
C ARG A 5 -18.24 -1.87 -5.51
N ALA A 6 -19.21 -1.34 -4.77
CA ALA A 6 -20.27 -0.48 -5.30
C ALA A 6 -19.74 0.87 -5.84
N THR A 7 -18.50 1.23 -5.50
CA THR A 7 -17.83 2.43 -5.99
C THR A 7 -16.45 2.07 -6.56
N THR A 8 -16.09 2.73 -7.67
CA THR A 8 -14.74 2.71 -8.27
C THR A 8 -13.85 3.80 -7.70
N GLU A 9 -14.36 4.61 -6.77
CA GLU A 9 -13.59 5.70 -6.16
C GLU A 9 -12.49 5.17 -5.23
N PRO A 10 -11.27 5.74 -5.33
CA PRO A 10 -10.18 5.40 -4.44
C PRO A 10 -10.55 5.63 -2.97
N CYS A 11 -10.40 4.64 -2.09
CA CYS A 11 -10.61 4.84 -0.65
C CYS A 11 -9.83 3.85 0.21
N PHE A 12 -9.88 4.02 1.53
CA PHE A 12 -9.07 3.28 2.52
C PHE A 12 -9.05 1.76 2.32
N LEU A 13 -10.19 1.13 1.97
CA LEU A 13 -10.22 -0.33 1.82
C LEU A 13 -9.39 -0.82 0.61
N ASP A 14 -8.95 0.07 -0.28
CA ASP A 14 -8.00 -0.27 -1.35
C ASP A 14 -6.67 -0.74 -0.79
N PHE A 15 -6.22 -0.15 0.33
CA PHE A 15 -5.04 -0.64 1.04
C PHE A 15 -5.28 -2.04 1.59
N VAL A 16 -6.45 -2.28 2.19
CA VAL A 16 -6.79 -3.61 2.74
C VAL A 16 -6.85 -4.65 1.64
N ASP A 17 -7.48 -4.34 0.50
CA ASP A 17 -7.55 -5.24 -0.65
C ASP A 17 -6.16 -5.53 -1.24
N LEU A 18 -5.31 -4.51 -1.42
CA LEU A 18 -3.94 -4.67 -1.92
C LEU A 18 -3.08 -5.51 -0.98
N LEU A 19 -3.16 -5.28 0.33
CA LEU A 19 -2.41 -6.04 1.33
C LEU A 19 -2.89 -7.49 1.43
N SER A 20 -4.18 -7.74 1.17
CA SER A 20 -4.76 -9.08 1.30
C SER A 20 -4.66 -9.92 0.02
N ARG A 21 -4.69 -9.28 -1.15
CA ARG A 21 -4.89 -9.95 -2.45
C ARG A 21 -4.06 -9.38 -3.60
N GLY A 22 -3.28 -8.34 -3.34
CA GLY A 22 -2.48 -7.68 -4.38
C GLY A 22 -1.43 -8.63 -4.97
N GLY A 23 -1.20 -8.49 -6.27
CA GLY A 23 -0.10 -9.19 -6.94
C GLY A 23 1.27 -8.60 -6.61
N THR A 24 2.33 -9.30 -7.02
CA THR A 24 3.73 -8.90 -6.79
C THR A 24 4.03 -7.48 -7.27
N GLU A 25 3.56 -7.10 -8.45
CA GLU A 25 3.78 -5.76 -9.02
C GLU A 25 3.12 -4.67 -8.18
N GLU A 26 1.86 -4.87 -7.80
CA GLU A 26 1.10 -3.93 -6.96
C GLU A 26 1.75 -3.78 -5.58
N TRP A 27 2.32 -4.86 -5.04
CA TRP A 27 3.08 -4.87 -3.79
C TRP A 27 4.39 -4.09 -3.89
N GLN A 28 5.15 -4.25 -4.98
CA GLN A 28 6.37 -3.50 -5.22
C GLN A 28 6.09 -2.00 -5.32
N GLU A 29 4.99 -1.64 -5.98
CA GLU A 29 4.56 -0.25 -6.11
C GLU A 29 4.12 0.35 -4.76
N LEU A 30 3.33 -0.39 -3.99
CA LEU A 30 2.92 0.01 -2.63
C LEU A 30 4.15 0.18 -1.72
N TYR A 31 5.13 -0.72 -1.82
CA TYR A 31 6.37 -0.65 -1.04
C TYR A 31 7.19 0.59 -1.41
N ALA A 32 7.34 0.87 -2.70
CA ALA A 32 8.06 2.04 -3.17
C ALA A 32 7.41 3.36 -2.73
N GLU A 33 6.08 3.44 -2.71
CA GLU A 33 5.37 4.61 -2.18
C GLU A 33 5.48 4.71 -0.64
N ALA A 34 5.42 3.59 0.08
CA ALA A 34 5.58 3.59 1.54
C ALA A 34 6.97 4.08 1.98
N LYS A 35 8.01 3.88 1.16
CA LYS A 35 9.37 4.41 1.39
C LYS A 35 9.45 5.94 1.32
N GLN A 36 8.58 6.56 0.52
CA GLN A 36 8.67 7.97 0.14
C GLN A 36 7.58 8.83 0.82
N ASN A 37 6.44 8.22 1.17
CA ASN A 37 5.28 8.93 1.67
C ASN A 37 4.89 8.42 3.08
N PRO A 38 5.17 9.21 4.14
CA PRO A 38 4.81 8.86 5.50
C PRO A 38 3.31 8.65 5.72
N ARG A 39 2.44 9.31 4.92
CA ARG A 39 0.99 9.10 5.01
C ARG A 39 0.57 7.76 4.43
N VAL A 40 1.13 7.37 3.29
CA VAL A 40 0.93 6.02 2.72
C VAL A 40 1.37 4.96 3.74
N ARG A 41 2.53 5.16 4.37
CA ARG A 41 3.03 4.30 5.45
C ARG A 41 2.02 4.15 6.60
N ALA A 42 1.53 5.28 7.14
CA ALA A 42 0.53 5.27 8.21
C ALA A 42 -0.80 4.60 7.78
N MET A 43 -1.19 4.75 6.52
CA MET A 43 -2.38 4.10 5.97
C MET A 43 -2.21 2.58 5.85
N ILE A 44 -1.03 2.10 5.46
CA ILE A 44 -0.68 0.68 5.49
C ILE A 44 -0.75 0.14 6.91
N GLU A 45 -0.11 0.81 7.88
CA GLU A 45 -0.14 0.43 9.30
C GLU A 45 -1.58 0.28 9.81
N LYS A 46 -2.43 1.24 9.48
CA LYS A 46 -3.86 1.19 9.82
C LYS A 46 -4.59 0.06 9.09
N ALA A 47 -4.31 -0.15 7.81
CA ALA A 47 -4.96 -1.18 6.99
C ALA A 47 -4.59 -2.61 7.45
N LEU A 48 -3.37 -2.82 7.93
CA LEU A 48 -2.93 -4.12 8.47
C LEU A 48 -3.75 -4.59 9.68
N ALA A 49 -4.44 -3.69 10.38
CA ALA A 49 -5.37 -4.05 11.45
C ALA A 49 -6.67 -4.70 10.92
N PHE A 50 -6.99 -4.48 9.64
CA PHE A 50 -8.18 -5.00 8.96
C PHE A 50 -7.89 -6.19 8.05
N VAL A 51 -6.60 -6.49 7.79
CA VAL A 51 -6.19 -7.69 7.06
C VAL A 51 -6.38 -8.90 7.97
N ASP A 52 -7.03 -9.94 7.43
CA ASP A 52 -7.29 -11.19 8.13
C ASP A 52 -5.98 -11.78 8.70
N PRO A 53 -5.89 -12.04 10.02
CA PRO A 53 -4.71 -12.65 10.63
C PRO A 53 -4.35 -14.02 10.05
N GLU A 54 -5.32 -14.77 9.51
CA GLU A 54 -5.10 -16.08 8.88
C GLU A 54 -4.42 -15.96 7.50
N ILE A 55 -4.53 -14.80 6.84
CA ILE A 55 -3.66 -14.41 5.71
C ILE A 55 -2.32 -13.86 6.28
N GLY A 56 -1.75 -14.63 7.21
CA GLY A 56 -0.75 -14.16 8.17
C GLY A 56 0.60 -13.80 7.58
N GLU A 57 0.98 -14.42 6.45
CA GLU A 57 2.28 -14.20 5.82
C GLU A 57 2.40 -12.77 5.28
N SER A 58 1.35 -12.27 4.63
CA SER A 58 1.34 -10.93 4.07
C SER A 58 1.40 -9.86 5.17
N ARG A 59 0.63 -10.05 6.24
CA ARG A 59 0.59 -9.12 7.36
C ARG A 59 1.91 -9.08 8.14
N ALA A 60 2.51 -10.24 8.39
CA ALA A 60 3.79 -10.34 9.09
C ALA A 60 4.92 -9.70 8.27
N LEU A 61 4.96 -9.96 6.96
CA LEU A 61 5.93 -9.37 6.05
C LEU A 61 5.82 -7.84 6.01
N TRP A 62 4.61 -7.29 5.89
CA TRP A 62 4.43 -5.84 5.87
C TRP A 62 4.81 -5.18 7.20
N ARG A 63 4.51 -5.80 8.35
CA ARG A 63 4.99 -5.30 9.65
C ARG A 63 6.52 -5.25 9.69
N PHE A 64 7.17 -6.35 9.29
CA PHE A 64 8.62 -6.41 9.23
C PHE A 64 9.20 -5.34 8.28
N LEU A 65 8.62 -5.17 7.09
CA LEU A 65 9.06 -4.16 6.13
C LEU A 65 8.90 -2.76 6.72
N LEU A 66 7.77 -2.43 7.34
CA LEU A 66 7.57 -1.11 7.94
C LEU A 66 8.60 -0.85 9.05
N ASP A 67 8.83 -1.81 9.95
CA ASP A 67 9.77 -1.64 11.06
C ASP A 67 11.23 -1.50 10.59
N THR A 68 11.60 -2.15 9.49
CA THR A 68 12.98 -2.17 8.98
C THR A 68 13.25 -1.14 7.89
N MET A 69 12.21 -0.59 7.27
CA MET A 69 12.33 0.32 6.13
C MET A 69 12.62 1.75 6.59
N PRO A 70 13.80 2.32 6.25
CA PRO A 70 14.06 3.74 6.45
C PRO A 70 13.19 4.57 5.50
N LEU A 71 12.59 5.64 6.02
CA LEU A 71 12.01 6.68 5.19
C LEU A 71 13.15 7.36 4.42
N VAL A 72 13.05 7.38 3.10
CA VAL A 72 14.11 7.96 2.28
C VAL A 72 13.92 9.48 2.27
N GLU A 73 14.78 10.22 2.98
CA GLU A 73 14.78 11.69 2.97
C GLU A 73 15.38 12.29 1.68
N SER A 74 16.08 11.48 0.87
CA SER A 74 16.85 11.95 -0.29
C SER A 74 16.23 11.56 -1.64
N ALA A 75 16.04 12.58 -2.47
CA ALA A 75 15.33 12.55 -3.75
C ALA A 75 16.07 11.85 -4.91
N GLU A 76 16.54 10.62 -4.72
CA GLU A 76 16.60 9.69 -5.85
C GLU A 76 15.23 9.03 -5.96
N ALA A 77 14.25 9.85 -6.35
CA ALA A 77 12.96 9.38 -6.76
C ALA A 77 13.21 8.36 -7.87
N VAL A 78 13.03 7.08 -7.56
CA VAL A 78 12.83 6.04 -8.55
C VAL A 78 11.70 6.57 -9.44
N GLN A 79 12.06 7.13 -10.60
CA GLN A 79 11.15 7.52 -11.67
C GLN A 79 10.60 6.23 -12.25
N ALA A 80 9.78 5.56 -11.45
CA ALA A 80 8.92 4.50 -11.92
C ALA A 80 7.89 5.16 -12.85
N PRO A 81 7.50 4.48 -13.93
CA PRO A 81 6.47 4.96 -14.84
C PRO A 81 5.20 5.35 -14.06
N ARG A 82 4.38 6.23 -14.64
CA ARG A 82 3.07 6.62 -14.08
C ARG A 82 2.22 5.36 -13.84
N SER A 83 2.26 4.85 -12.62
CA SER A 83 1.44 3.71 -12.21
C SER A 83 0.04 4.19 -11.84
N PRO A 84 -1.02 3.54 -12.37
CA PRO A 84 -2.40 3.85 -12.00
C PRO A 84 -2.67 3.56 -10.51
N ILE A 85 -1.94 2.63 -9.90
CA ILE A 85 -2.06 2.30 -8.47
C ILE A 85 -1.41 3.39 -7.64
N ARG A 86 -0.21 3.88 -8.00
CA ARG A 86 0.42 5.00 -7.28
C ARG A 86 -0.47 6.25 -7.27
N GLU A 87 -1.05 6.59 -8.42
CA GLU A 87 -1.97 7.72 -8.53
C GLU A 87 -3.26 7.51 -7.71
N ARG A 88 -3.73 6.27 -7.63
CA ARG A 88 -4.85 5.89 -6.75
C ARG A 88 -4.48 6.06 -5.27
N LEU A 89 -3.31 5.57 -4.85
CA LEU A 89 -2.84 5.64 -3.46
C LEU A 89 -2.62 7.08 -3.00
N ARG A 90 -2.03 7.94 -3.85
CA ARG A 90 -1.86 9.36 -3.55
C ARG A 90 -3.18 10.09 -3.40
N ARG A 91 -4.18 9.78 -4.23
CA ARG A 91 -5.53 10.35 -4.07
C ARG A 91 -6.18 9.98 -2.74
N ILE A 92 -5.88 8.80 -2.20
CA ILE A 92 -6.41 8.35 -0.91
C ILE A 92 -5.60 8.95 0.25
N ALA A 93 -4.28 9.01 0.14
CA ALA A 93 -3.39 9.53 1.18
C ALA A 93 -3.31 11.08 1.23
N GLY A 94 -3.83 11.76 0.20
CA GLY A 94 -3.72 13.21 0.01
C GLY A 94 -2.34 13.65 -0.49
N PRO A 95 -2.21 14.91 -0.94
CA PRO A 95 -0.93 15.50 -1.37
C PRO A 95 0.07 15.63 -0.21
#